data_AF-A0A7Y6CU11-F1
#
_entry.id   AF-A0A7Y6CU11-F1
#
_cell.length_a   1.000
_cell.length_b   1.000
_cell.length_c   1.000
_cell.angle_alpha   90.00
_cell.angle_beta   90.00
_cell.angle_gamma   90.00
#
_symmetry.space_group_name_H-M   'P 1'
#
loop_
_entity.id
_entity.type
_entity.pdbx_description
1 polymer ?
#
loop_
_entity_poly.entity_id
_entity_poly.type
_entity_poly.pdbx_seq_one_letter_code
_entity_poly.pdbx_strand_id
1 'polypeptide(L)'
;MGAFEHYEVVRVRETPATIAADVSGLEGAVLGVSAEDDGRVVGYAVALYGRERTTMFQPDELETTGRFDRAESFYDGTSIRVSTRGEFRGPGKHRPA
;
A
#
# COMPACT_ATOMS: atom_id res chain seq x y z
N MET A 1 -9.67 -14.84 2.93
CA MET A 1 -9.66 -13.47 3.47
C MET A 1 -8.21 -13.02 3.45
N GLY A 2 -7.90 -11.92 2.75
CA GLY A 2 -6.57 -11.29 2.82
C GLY A 2 -6.28 -10.86 4.25
N ALA A 3 -5.03 -11.00 4.68
CA ALA A 3 -4.62 -10.80 6.06
C ALA A 3 -4.61 -9.32 6.49
N PHE A 4 -4.44 -8.39 5.54
CA PHE A 4 -4.37 -6.95 5.83
C PHE A 4 -5.32 -6.14 4.95
N GLU A 5 -5.88 -5.09 5.52
CA GLU A 5 -6.83 -4.20 4.86
C GLU A 5 -6.16 -2.94 4.30
N HIS A 6 -6.85 -2.26 3.38
CA HIS A 6 -6.34 -1.01 2.81
C HIS A 6 -6.21 0.07 3.89
N TYR A 7 -5.09 0.78 3.90
CA TYR A 7 -4.64 1.71 4.93
C TYR A 7 -4.34 1.10 6.31
N GLU A 8 -4.36 -0.22 6.45
CA GLU A 8 -3.88 -0.84 7.68
C GLU A 8 -2.38 -0.56 7.86
N VAL A 9 -2.02 -0.13 9.07
CA VAL A 9 -0.63 0.05 9.47
C VAL A 9 -0.06 -1.30 9.86
N VAL A 10 0.95 -1.73 9.12
CA VAL A 10 1.66 -2.99 9.32
C VAL A 10 3.09 -2.72 9.75
N ARG A 11 3.67 -3.67 10.46
CA ARG A 11 5.09 -3.70 10.79
C ARG A 11 5.79 -4.78 9.98
N VAL A 12 6.95 -4.45 9.44
CA VAL A 12 7.80 -5.38 8.69
C VAL A 12 8.51 -6.29 9.68
N ARG A 13 8.26 -7.60 9.57
CA ARG A 13 8.91 -8.61 10.40
C ARG A 13 10.39 -8.74 10.05
N GLU A 14 11.16 -9.25 11.01
CA GLU A 14 12.55 -9.59 10.77
C GLU A 14 12.65 -10.93 10.03
N THR A 15 13.04 -10.87 8.77
CA THR A 15 13.39 -12.02 7.94
C THR A 15 14.75 -11.77 7.30
N PRO A 16 15.46 -12.80 6.81
CA PRO A 16 16.72 -12.58 6.09
C PRO A 16 16.59 -11.57 4.93
N ALA A 17 15.45 -11.58 4.23
CA ALA A 17 15.19 -10.66 3.12
C ALA A 17 14.95 -9.22 3.60
N THR A 18 14.13 -9.02 4.63
CA THR A 18 13.81 -7.67 5.14
C THR A 18 14.98 -7.03 5.87
N ILE A 19 15.84 -7.82 6.52
CA ILE A 19 17.11 -7.37 7.10
C ILE A 19 18.08 -6.94 5.99
N ALA A 20 18.26 -7.77 4.96
CA ALA A 20 19.15 -7.44 3.84
C ALA A 20 18.71 -6.18 3.08
N ALA A 21 17.40 -5.91 3.06
CA ALA A 21 16.82 -4.72 2.45
C ALA A 21 16.77 -3.48 3.37
N ASP A 22 17.24 -3.57 4.63
CA ASP A 22 17.21 -2.47 5.62
C ASP A 22 15.79 -1.92 5.88
N VAL A 23 14.80 -2.81 5.89
CA VAL A 23 13.38 -2.46 6.14
C VAL A 23 12.77 -3.20 7.33
N SER A 24 13.52 -4.13 7.92
CA SER A 24 13.12 -4.87 9.12
C SER A 24 12.71 -3.93 10.26
N GLY A 25 11.56 -4.22 10.88
CA GLY A 25 11.04 -3.49 12.03
C GLY A 25 10.36 -2.15 11.70
N LEU A 26 10.47 -1.66 10.46
CA LEU A 26 9.80 -0.44 10.02
C LEU A 26 8.28 -0.63 9.95
N GLU A 27 7.55 0.47 10.07
CA GLU A 27 6.10 0.51 9.90
C GLU A 27 5.73 1.20 8.60
N GLY A 28 4.56 0.87 8.08
CA GLY A 28 3.98 1.53 6.90
C GLY A 28 2.52 1.16 6.72
N ALA A 29 1.84 1.85 5.81
CA ALA A 29 0.44 1.57 5.50
C ALA A 29 0.30 0.75 4.21
N VAL A 30 -0.64 -0.20 4.19
CA VAL A 30 -1.00 -0.97 3.00
C VAL A 30 -1.75 -0.08 2.01
N LEU A 31 -1.19 0.10 0.80
CA LEU A 31 -1.78 0.87 -0.30
C LEU A 31 -2.29 -0.01 -1.45
N GLY A 32 -2.05 -1.32 -1.39
CA GLY A 32 -2.49 -2.22 -2.46
C GLY A 32 -2.34 -3.68 -2.08
N VAL A 33 -3.17 -4.51 -2.70
CA VAL A 33 -3.18 -5.96 -2.53
C VAL A 33 -3.07 -6.59 -3.91
N SER A 34 -2.07 -7.45 -4.07
CA SER A 34 -1.91 -8.29 -5.27
C SER A 34 -2.48 -9.67 -4.98
N ALA A 35 -3.42 -10.12 -5.78
CA ALA A 35 -4.02 -11.44 -5.67
C ALA A 35 -4.03 -12.16 -7.03
N GLU A 36 -3.93 -13.48 -6.98
CA GLU A 36 -4.12 -14.39 -8.12
C GLU A 36 -5.61 -14.48 -8.49
N ASP A 37 -5.91 -15.05 -9.65
CA ASP A 37 -7.29 -15.24 -10.14
C ASP A 37 -8.15 -16.10 -9.19
N ASP A 38 -7.53 -16.96 -8.38
CA ASP A 38 -8.20 -17.78 -7.36
C ASP A 38 -8.45 -17.04 -6.03
N GLY A 39 -8.08 -15.76 -5.95
CA GLY A 39 -8.23 -14.91 -4.78
C GLY A 39 -7.12 -15.06 -3.72
N ARG A 40 -6.08 -15.88 -3.98
CA ARG A 40 -4.91 -15.98 -3.11
C ARG A 40 -4.10 -14.69 -3.17
N VAL A 41 -3.93 -14.04 -2.02
CA VAL A 41 -3.07 -12.86 -1.91
C VAL A 41 -1.60 -13.27 -2.00
N VAL A 42 -0.87 -12.67 -2.94
CA VAL A 42 0.56 -12.91 -3.20
C VAL A 42 1.46 -11.77 -2.75
N GLY A 43 0.88 -10.63 -2.37
CA GLY A 43 1.63 -9.59 -1.69
C GLY A 43 0.85 -8.32 -1.45
N TYR A 44 1.48 -7.43 -0.69
CA TYR A 44 0.95 -6.14 -0.28
C TYR A 44 1.92 -5.05 -0.68
N ALA A 45 1.41 -3.98 -1.28
CA ALA A 45 2.18 -2.77 -1.50
C ALA A 45 2.10 -1.90 -0.23
N VAL A 46 3.23 -1.67 0.43
CA VAL A 46 3.29 -0.93 1.71
C VAL A 46 4.11 0.35 1.53
N ALA A 47 3.51 1.49 1.85
CA ALA A 47 4.23 2.76 1.95
C ALA A 47 4.91 2.86 3.31
N LEU A 48 6.22 2.64 3.35
CA LEU A 48 7.01 2.66 4.58
C LEU A 48 7.19 4.08 5.10
N TYR A 49 6.91 4.30 6.38
CA TYR A 49 7.10 5.60 7.01
C TYR A 49 8.58 5.97 7.08
N GLY A 50 8.88 7.25 6.81
CA GLY A 50 10.25 7.75 6.73
C GLY A 50 11.03 7.29 5.50
N ARG A 51 10.39 6.62 4.53
CA ARG A 51 10.95 6.28 3.23
C ARG A 51 10.07 6.85 2.12
N GLU A 52 10.66 7.33 1.03
CA GLU A 52 9.91 7.88 -0.11
C GLU A 52 9.43 6.81 -1.10
N ARG A 53 9.37 5.54 -0.68
CA ARG A 53 9.08 4.42 -1.57
C ARG A 53 8.03 3.48 -1.00
N THR A 54 7.18 2.97 -1.89
CA THR A 54 6.29 1.85 -1.62
C THR A 54 7.00 0.55 -2.00
N THR A 55 6.97 -0.44 -1.12
CA THR A 55 7.65 -1.72 -1.29
C THR A 55 6.63 -2.85 -1.25
N MET A 56 6.82 -3.88 -2.09
CA MET A 56 6.02 -5.09 -2.04
C MET A 56 6.54 -6.01 -0.94
N PHE A 57 5.65 -6.56 -0.13
CA PHE A 57 5.95 -7.58 0.88
C PHE A 57 5.04 -8.79 0.70
N GLN A 58 5.56 -9.97 1.05
CA GLN A 58 4.77 -11.18 1.18
C GLN A 58 3.92 -11.14 2.47
N PRO A 59 2.80 -11.89 2.53
CA PRO A 59 1.93 -11.89 3.70
C PRO A 59 2.63 -12.25 5.02
N ASP A 60 3.62 -13.14 4.98
CA ASP A 60 4.37 -13.62 6.14
C ASP A 60 5.50 -12.69 6.59
N GLU A 61 5.82 -11.66 5.80
CA GLU A 61 6.81 -10.62 6.13
C GLU A 61 6.19 -9.45 6.91
N LEU A 62 4.88 -9.47 7.13
CA LEU A 62 4.13 -8.40 7.77
C LEU A 62 3.44 -8.89 9.04
N GLU A 63 3.26 -7.98 9.99
CA GLU A 63 2.39 -8.17 11.13
C GLU A 63 1.46 -6.98 11.32
N THR A 64 0.23 -7.27 11.76
CA THR A 64 -0.77 -6.24 12.05
C THR A 64 -0.33 -5.42 13.27
N THR A 65 -0.55 -4.11 13.20
CA THR A 65 -0.45 -3.24 14.39
C THR A 65 -1.83 -2.89 14.97
N GLY A 66 -2.92 -3.31 14.31
CA GLY A 66 -4.30 -2.95 14.66
C GLY A 66 -4.65 -1.47 14.43
N ARG A 67 -3.75 -0.69 13.83
CA ARG A 67 -3.98 0.73 13.51
C ARG A 67 -4.26 0.90 12.03
N PHE A 68 -4.93 2.00 11.70
CA PHE A 68 -5.20 2.40 10.34
C PHE A 68 -4.75 3.84 10.14
N ASP A 69 -4.15 4.10 9.00
CA ASP A 69 -3.89 5.45 8.52
C ASP A 69 -5.06 5.93 7.66
N ARG A 70 -4.98 7.15 7.15
CA ARG A 70 -5.99 7.73 6.27
C ARG A 70 -5.46 7.97 4.88
N ALA A 71 -6.35 8.00 3.90
CA ALA A 71 -5.99 8.27 2.51
C ALA A 71 -5.28 9.63 2.36
N GLU A 72 -5.68 10.62 3.15
CA GLU A 72 -5.13 11.98 3.14
C GLU A 72 -3.65 12.05 3.54
N SER A 73 -3.12 11.01 4.19
CA SER A 73 -1.68 10.89 4.48
C SER A 73 -0.85 10.59 3.22
N PHE A 74 -1.48 10.09 2.16
CA PHE A 74 -0.81 9.65 0.92
C PHE A 74 -1.26 10.43 -0.31
N TYR A 75 -2.49 10.94 -0.28
CA TYR A 75 -3.12 11.63 -1.40
C TYR A 75 -3.65 12.99 -0.94
N ASP A 76 -3.33 14.04 -1.67
CA ASP A 76 -3.82 15.40 -1.39
C ASP A 76 -5.27 15.63 -1.86
N GLY A 77 -5.94 14.59 -2.34
CA GLY A 77 -7.28 14.65 -2.92
C GLY A 77 -7.32 15.21 -4.35
N THR A 78 -6.18 15.62 -4.92
CA THR A 78 -6.10 16.03 -6.31
C THR A 78 -6.34 14.81 -7.21
N SER A 79 -7.27 14.95 -8.15
CA SER A 79 -7.54 13.94 -9.15
C SER A 79 -7.37 14.52 -10.55
N ILE A 80 -7.02 13.66 -11.50
CA ILE A 80 -6.90 14.00 -12.91
C ILE A 80 -7.82 13.11 -13.73
N ARG A 81 -8.27 13.61 -14.88
CA ARG A 81 -8.95 12.80 -15.89
C ARG A 81 -7.95 12.39 -16.96
N VAL A 82 -8.02 11.13 -17.36
CA VAL A 82 -7.22 10.57 -18.45
C VAL A 82 -8.12 9.89 -19.47
N SER A 83 -7.73 9.88 -20.74
CA SER A 83 -8.41 9.08 -21.76
C SER A 83 -8.03 7.60 -21.62
N THR A 84 -8.77 6.70 -22.29
CA THR A 84 -8.40 5.28 -22.42
C THR A 84 -7.08 5.08 -23.17
N ARG A 85 -6.56 6.13 -23.83
CA ARG A 85 -5.24 6.15 -24.47
C ARG A 85 -4.15 6.74 -23.57
N GLY A 86 -4.46 7.07 -22.31
CA GLY A 86 -3.51 7.63 -21.35
C GLY A 86 -3.26 9.13 -21.47
N GLU A 87 -4.07 9.86 -22.24
CA GLU A 87 -3.87 11.30 -22.45
C GLU A 87 -4.51 12.11 -21.30
N PHE A 88 -3.81 13.12 -20.79
CA PHE A 88 -4.33 14.05 -19.79
C PHE A 88 -5.53 14.86 -20.31
N ARG A 89 -6.59 14.95 -19.50
CA ARG A 89 -7.86 15.63 -19.83
C ARG A 89 -8.25 16.71 -18.81
N GLY A 90 -7.33 17.13 -17.94
CA GLY A 90 -7.58 18.14 -16.92
C GLY A 90 -7.95 17.57 -15.53
N PRO A 91 -8.31 18.42 -14.57
CA PRO A 91 -8.64 17.99 -13.21
C PRO A 91 -9.90 17.11 -13.16
N GLY A 92 -9.89 16.12 -12.27
CA GLY A 92 -11.03 15.28 -11.94
C GLY A 92 -12.04 16.01 -11.06
N LYS A 93 -13.31 15.60 -11.11
CA LYS A 93 -14.33 16.06 -10.16
C LYS A 93 -14.46 14.97 -9.10
N HIS A 94 -14.03 15.24 -7.88
CA HIS A 94 -14.35 14.39 -6.74
C HIS A 94 -15.85 14.54 -6.47
N ARG A 95 -16.63 13.47 -6.68
CA ARG A 95 -18.01 13.41 -6.18
C ARG A 95 -17.91 12.80 -4.79
N PRO A 96 -18.32 13.48 -3.70
CA PRO A 96 -18.39 12.82 -2.41
C PRO A 96 -19.39 11.66 -2.51
N ALA A 97 -19.04 10.54 -1.86
CA ALA A 97 -19.88 9.35 -1.75
C ALA A 97 -21.11 9.62 -0.89
#